data_AF-A0A9W8NDN4-F1
#
_entry.id   AF-A0A9W8NDN4-F1
#
_cell.length_a   1.000
_cell.length_b   1.000
_cell.length_c   1.000
_cell.angle_alpha   90.00
_cell.angle_beta   90.00
_cell.angle_gamma   90.00
#
_symmetry.space_group_name_H-M   'P 1'
#
loop_
_entity.id
_entity.type
_entity.pdbx_description
1 polymer ?
#
loop_
_entity_poly.entity_id
_entity_poly.type
_entity_poly.pdbx_seq_one_letter_code
_entity_poly.pdbx_strand_id
1 'polypeptide(L)'
;MANSNIPRSSTQREPSGFEMVEAIVQPRAPARCSRCQELGHTIASKACPLRHAELLPVAGMATTDTTDTAVEAANIATAAASTTISIAAEAIAKASANIAAAEASACTARTSAEVVDSITVIALSSSLSAPSSPLRPSSPLIRYNDPQAIYQRYVDVREAWYKAQPRGSIKTNQQYQKAIGLPARYDERSFEWCLDYSQMGKRCTNSTGPREWTKEEKMAYLDWDRAENERVEALYAENPLDPGRRGVGDIWRRIEDDNRVQQSLYSRR
;
A
#
# COMPACT_ATOMS: atom_id res chain seq x y z
N MET A 1 45.82 31.95 -34.23
CA MET A 1 45.40 32.66 -33.01
C MET A 1 43.98 33.15 -33.22
N ALA A 2 43.01 32.68 -32.44
CA ALA A 2 41.63 33.17 -32.48
C ALA A 2 41.17 33.38 -31.03
N ASN A 3 41.10 34.64 -30.62
CA ASN A 3 40.68 35.04 -29.28
C ASN A 3 39.14 35.06 -29.23
N SER A 4 38.56 34.26 -28.33
CA SER A 4 37.11 34.25 -28.07
C SER A 4 36.75 35.42 -27.15
N ASN A 5 36.00 36.39 -27.69
CA ASN A 5 35.39 37.52 -26.97
C ASN A 5 33.98 37.13 -26.50
N ILE A 6 33.87 36.32 -25.45
CA ILE A 6 32.59 36.10 -24.77
C ILE A 6 32.71 36.67 -23.34
N PRO A 7 31.86 37.63 -22.94
CA PRO A 7 31.87 38.13 -21.57
C PRO A 7 31.44 37.02 -20.61
N ARG A 8 32.27 36.74 -19.60
CA ARG A 8 31.95 35.81 -18.50
C ARG A 8 30.76 36.38 -17.72
N SER A 9 29.58 35.77 -17.84
CA SER A 9 28.44 36.07 -16.98
C SER A 9 28.75 35.60 -15.55
N SER A 10 29.06 36.58 -14.70
CA SER A 10 29.31 36.42 -13.26
C SER A 10 28.00 36.29 -12.50
N THR A 11 27.24 35.22 -12.74
CA THR A 11 26.00 34.91 -12.00
C THR A 11 26.08 33.61 -11.20
N GLN A 12 27.26 33.00 -11.09
CA GLN A 12 27.42 31.82 -10.25
C GLN A 12 27.56 32.25 -8.79
N ARG A 13 26.57 31.85 -7.98
CA ARG A 13 26.60 31.95 -6.52
C ARG A 13 27.76 31.11 -5.97
N GLU A 14 28.51 31.66 -5.01
CA GLU A 14 29.51 30.88 -4.28
C GLU A 14 28.85 29.72 -3.54
N PRO A 15 29.42 28.50 -3.63
CA PRO A 15 28.81 27.33 -3.03
C PRO A 15 28.74 27.46 -1.51
N SER A 16 27.60 27.07 -0.94
CA SER A 16 27.39 27.10 0.51
C SER A 16 28.31 26.10 1.22
N GLY A 17 28.70 26.38 2.47
CA GLY A 17 29.50 25.43 3.27
C GLY A 17 28.85 24.04 3.40
N PHE A 18 27.52 23.97 3.36
CA PHE A 18 26.79 22.70 3.31
C PHE A 18 26.93 21.97 1.97
N GLU A 19 26.98 22.71 0.85
CA GLU A 19 27.18 22.14 -0.49
C GLU A 19 28.61 21.57 -0.62
N MET A 20 29.60 22.18 0.04
CA MET A 20 30.95 21.61 0.15
C MET A 20 30.97 20.29 0.91
N VAL A 21 30.26 20.20 2.03
CA VAL A 21 30.20 18.97 2.83
C VAL A 21 29.45 17.87 2.07
N GLU A 22 28.33 18.18 1.41
CA GLU A 22 27.60 17.21 0.57
C GLU A 22 28.45 16.71 -0.61
N ALA A 23 29.23 17.57 -1.26
CA ALA A 23 30.13 17.17 -2.34
C ALA A 23 31.26 16.22 -1.88
N ILE A 24 31.69 16.32 -0.62
CA ILE A 24 32.69 15.42 -0.03
C ILE A 24 32.05 14.08 0.39
N VAL A 25 30.83 14.12 0.95
CA VAL A 25 30.11 12.94 1.43
C VAL A 25 29.51 12.12 0.27
N GLN A 26 29.13 12.77 -0.82
CA GLN A 26 28.59 12.14 -2.03
C GLN A 26 29.43 12.50 -3.25
N PRO A 27 30.59 11.84 -3.46
CA PRO A 27 31.34 12.03 -4.69
C PRO A 27 30.47 11.60 -5.86
N ARG A 28 30.24 12.52 -6.81
CA ARG A 28 29.48 12.22 -8.03
C ARG A 28 30.16 11.04 -8.73
N ALA A 29 29.38 10.02 -9.03
CA ALA A 29 29.86 8.87 -9.79
C ALA A 29 30.51 9.35 -11.11
N PRO A 30 31.65 8.77 -11.53
CA PRO A 30 32.31 9.15 -12.75
C PRO A 30 31.34 9.00 -13.93
N ALA A 31 31.28 10.03 -14.78
CA ALA A 31 30.39 10.03 -15.94
C ALA A 31 30.67 8.80 -16.83
N ARG A 32 29.63 8.02 -17.14
CA ARG A 32 29.71 6.87 -18.03
C ARG A 32 29.18 7.25 -19.41
N CYS A 33 29.94 6.96 -20.45
CA CYS A 33 29.50 7.20 -21.81
C CYS A 33 28.44 6.16 -22.19
N SER A 34 27.23 6.56 -22.57
CA SER A 34 26.19 5.60 -23.00
C SER A 34 26.53 4.88 -24.32
N ARG A 35 27.51 5.39 -25.09
CA ARG A 35 27.90 4.84 -26.40
C ARG A 35 29.03 3.80 -26.32
N CYS A 36 30.09 4.06 -25.55
CA CYS A 36 31.19 3.10 -25.35
C CYS A 36 31.22 2.45 -23.96
N GLN A 37 30.35 2.88 -23.04
CA GLN A 37 30.23 2.39 -21.66
C GLN A 37 31.46 2.59 -20.76
N GLU A 38 32.49 3.28 -21.25
CA GLU A 38 33.66 3.67 -20.47
C GLU A 38 33.37 4.83 -19.50
N LEU A 39 34.10 4.83 -18.37
CA LEU A 39 34.02 5.85 -17.33
C LEU A 39 34.95 7.03 -17.63
N GLY A 40 34.58 8.22 -17.17
CA GLY A 40 35.39 9.44 -17.26
C GLY A 40 34.96 10.42 -18.35
N HIS A 41 33.95 10.07 -19.17
CA HIS A 41 33.45 10.95 -20.22
C HIS A 41 31.98 10.68 -20.58
N THR A 42 31.30 11.66 -21.20
CA THR A 42 29.90 11.54 -21.65
C THR A 42 29.81 11.32 -23.16
N ILE A 43 28.65 10.91 -23.65
CA ILE A 43 28.40 10.66 -25.09
C ILE A 43 28.69 11.89 -25.98
N ALA A 44 28.59 13.11 -25.44
CA ALA A 44 28.87 14.35 -26.14
C ALA A 44 30.36 14.75 -26.16
N SER A 45 31.19 14.09 -25.34
CA SER A 45 32.62 14.41 -25.24
C SER A 45 33.39 13.97 -26.48
N LYS A 46 34.41 14.76 -26.88
CA LYS A 46 35.33 14.40 -27.97
C LYS A 46 36.27 13.24 -27.61
N ALA A 47 36.28 12.82 -26.35
CA ALA A 47 37.11 11.73 -25.84
C ALA A 47 36.52 10.33 -26.13
N CYS A 48 35.25 10.25 -26.56
CA CYS A 48 34.64 8.97 -26.90
C CYS A 48 35.22 8.43 -28.21
N PRO A 49 35.87 7.25 -28.22
CA PRO A 49 36.46 6.67 -29.42
C PRO A 49 35.39 6.29 -30.46
N LEU A 50 34.16 6.03 -30.01
CA LEU A 50 33.03 5.67 -30.87
C LEU A 50 32.21 6.87 -31.36
N ARG A 51 32.62 8.10 -31.06
CA ARG A 51 31.89 9.32 -31.45
C ARG A 51 31.73 9.46 -32.96
N HIS A 52 32.73 9.01 -33.72
CA HIS A 52 32.77 9.11 -35.19
C HIS A 52 32.53 7.77 -35.90
N ALA A 53 32.04 6.75 -35.18
CA ALA A 53 31.79 5.41 -35.75
C ALA A 53 30.80 5.44 -36.94
N GLU A 54 29.89 6.41 -36.99
CA GLU A 54 28.94 6.58 -38.10
C GLU A 54 29.51 7.31 -39.32
N LEU A 55 30.75 7.81 -39.27
CA LEU A 55 31.43 8.44 -40.40
C LEU A 55 32.32 7.48 -41.18
N LEU A 56 32.41 6.20 -40.76
CA LEU A 56 33.12 5.17 -41.51
C LEU A 56 32.17 4.55 -42.53
N PRO A 57 32.48 4.57 -43.84
CA PRO A 57 31.66 3.92 -44.85
C PRO A 57 31.65 2.40 -44.63
N VAL A 58 30.46 1.83 -44.47
CA VAL A 58 30.26 0.38 -44.37
C VAL A 58 30.51 -0.24 -45.75
N ALA A 59 31.67 -0.88 -45.90
CA ALA A 59 31.95 -1.79 -47.00
C ALA A 59 31.81 -3.25 -46.49
N GLY A 60 30.76 -3.92 -46.98
CA GLY A 60 30.79 -5.32 -47.41
C GLY A 60 31.10 -6.45 -46.41
N MET A 61 30.03 -7.20 -46.12
CA MET A 61 29.94 -8.67 -46.27
C MET A 61 30.43 -9.63 -45.16
N ALA A 62 29.60 -10.67 -45.00
CA ALA A 62 29.88 -12.06 -44.65
C ALA A 62 29.77 -12.53 -43.18
N THR A 63 28.77 -13.37 -42.99
CA THR A 63 28.64 -14.48 -42.04
C THR A 63 29.91 -15.33 -41.94
N THR A 64 30.30 -15.73 -40.72
CA THR A 64 30.81 -17.08 -40.41
C THR A 64 30.63 -17.41 -38.92
N ASP A 65 30.54 -18.71 -38.72
CA ASP A 65 30.21 -19.52 -37.55
C ASP A 65 31.34 -19.64 -36.50
N THR A 66 30.91 -19.90 -35.26
CA THR A 66 31.45 -20.94 -34.33
C THR A 66 32.64 -20.68 -33.37
N THR A 67 32.31 -20.98 -32.08
CA THR A 67 33.08 -21.49 -30.91
C THR A 67 33.93 -20.60 -29.99
N ASP A 68 33.47 -20.57 -28.73
CA ASP A 68 34.14 -20.92 -27.47
C ASP A 68 35.56 -20.40 -27.17
N THR A 69 35.76 -19.75 -26.02
CA THR A 69 36.03 -20.39 -24.70
C THR A 69 36.59 -19.31 -23.74
N ALA A 70 35.99 -19.11 -22.56
CA ALA A 70 36.68 -18.65 -21.33
C ALA A 70 35.76 -18.69 -20.10
N VAL A 71 35.68 -19.87 -19.49
CA VAL A 71 35.77 -20.17 -18.04
C VAL A 71 35.44 -19.08 -16.99
N GLU A 72 34.46 -19.42 -16.15
CA GLU A 72 34.66 -19.66 -14.70
C GLU A 72 34.90 -18.46 -13.77
N ALA A 73 33.82 -17.89 -13.21
CA ALA A 73 33.87 -17.10 -11.96
C ALA A 73 32.50 -16.86 -11.27
N ALA A 74 31.56 -17.82 -11.20
CA ALA A 74 30.22 -17.52 -10.65
C ALA A 74 29.53 -18.57 -9.78
N ASN A 75 30.22 -19.58 -9.24
CA ASN A 75 29.58 -20.64 -8.41
C ASN A 75 30.06 -20.71 -6.96
N ILE A 76 30.53 -19.60 -6.36
CA ILE A 76 30.79 -19.52 -4.92
C ILE A 76 30.04 -18.32 -4.32
N ALA A 77 28.70 -18.39 -4.30
CA ALA A 77 27.87 -17.47 -3.51
C ALA A 77 26.55 -18.08 -3.00
N THR A 78 26.28 -19.37 -3.27
CA THR A 78 24.95 -19.95 -3.08
C THR A 78 24.83 -20.91 -1.88
N ALA A 79 25.86 -21.03 -1.03
CA ALA A 79 25.83 -21.97 0.10
C ALA A 79 25.82 -21.32 1.51
N ALA A 80 26.04 -20.01 1.63
CA ALA A 80 26.08 -19.33 2.94
C ALA A 80 24.73 -18.75 3.40
N ALA A 81 23.71 -18.72 2.53
CA ALA A 81 22.41 -18.12 2.81
C ALA A 81 21.40 -19.09 3.46
N SER A 82 21.67 -20.40 3.49
CA SER A 82 20.70 -21.39 4.00
C SER A 82 20.80 -21.66 5.50
N THR A 83 21.91 -21.31 6.16
CA THR A 83 22.10 -21.63 7.59
C THR A 83 21.58 -20.55 8.54
N THR A 84 21.45 -19.31 8.09
CA THR A 84 20.96 -18.19 8.92
C THR A 84 19.43 -18.11 9.00
N ILE A 85 18.70 -18.76 8.10
CA ILE A 85 17.23 -18.76 8.07
C ILE A 85 16.64 -19.68 9.15
N SER A 86 17.35 -20.76 9.54
CA SER A 86 16.82 -21.75 10.48
C SER A 86 16.86 -21.30 11.96
N ILE A 87 17.76 -20.38 12.33
CA ILE A 87 17.89 -19.93 13.73
C ILE A 87 16.86 -18.84 14.07
N ALA A 88 16.39 -18.06 13.08
CA ALA A 88 15.39 -17.01 13.29
C ALA A 88 13.96 -17.54 13.45
N ALA A 89 13.63 -18.68 12.81
CA ALA A 89 12.30 -19.29 12.88
C ALA A 89 12.00 -19.90 14.26
N GLU A 90 13.01 -20.42 14.96
CA GLU A 90 12.82 -21.10 16.25
C GLU A 90 12.65 -20.14 17.45
N ALA A 91 13.09 -18.88 17.30
CA ALA A 91 12.88 -17.83 18.29
C ALA A 91 11.45 -17.28 18.27
N ILE A 92 10.78 -17.29 17.10
CA ILE A 92 9.42 -16.77 16.92
C ILE A 92 8.38 -17.75 17.48
N ALA A 93 8.62 -19.07 17.40
CA ALA A 93 7.69 -20.08 17.94
C ALA A 93 7.64 -20.13 19.48
N LYS A 94 8.75 -19.81 20.17
CA LYS A 94 8.81 -19.81 21.65
C LYS A 94 8.17 -18.59 22.30
N ALA A 95 8.04 -17.47 21.57
CA ALA A 95 7.38 -16.26 22.08
C ALA A 95 5.84 -16.41 22.13
N SER A 96 5.26 -17.20 21.23
CA SER A 96 3.81 -17.40 21.10
C SER A 96 3.19 -18.23 22.23
N ALA A 97 3.96 -19.13 22.84
CA ALA A 97 3.47 -20.01 23.91
C ALA A 97 3.27 -19.28 25.26
N ASN A 98 3.97 -18.16 25.48
CA ASN A 98 3.92 -17.43 26.75
C ASN A 98 2.73 -16.48 26.87
N ILE A 99 2.04 -16.17 25.78
CA ILE A 99 0.86 -15.28 25.77
C ILE A 99 -0.42 -16.06 26.13
N ALA A 100 -0.50 -17.34 25.80
CA ALA A 100 -1.68 -18.17 26.08
C ALA A 100 -1.85 -18.58 27.56
N ALA A 101 -0.79 -18.54 28.37
CA ALA A 101 -0.83 -18.95 29.78
C ALA A 101 -1.37 -17.86 30.74
N ALA A 102 -1.49 -16.61 30.28
CA ALA A 102 -1.88 -15.48 31.13
C ALA A 102 -3.40 -15.25 31.22
N GLU A 103 -4.19 -15.80 30.29
CA GLU A 103 -5.65 -15.51 30.20
C GLU A 103 -6.53 -16.48 30.99
N ALA A 104 -5.96 -17.53 31.61
CA ALA A 104 -6.73 -18.52 32.36
C ALA A 104 -6.96 -18.17 33.85
N SER A 105 -6.49 -17.01 34.33
CA SER A 105 -6.42 -16.72 35.78
C SER A 105 -7.26 -15.53 36.27
N ALA A 106 -8.26 -15.08 35.50
CA ALA A 106 -9.04 -13.88 35.88
C ALA A 106 -10.55 -14.01 35.61
N CYS A 107 -11.22 -14.97 36.24
CA CYS A 107 -12.66 -14.86 36.48
C CYS A 107 -13.08 -15.61 37.75
N THR A 108 -12.79 -15.01 38.91
CA THR A 108 -13.47 -15.35 40.17
C THR A 108 -14.00 -14.06 40.81
N ALA A 109 -15.27 -14.12 41.22
CA ALA A 109 -16.04 -13.14 42.02
C ALA A 109 -16.55 -11.90 41.25
N ARG A 110 -17.77 -11.36 41.44
CA ARG A 110 -18.73 -11.48 42.56
C ARG A 110 -20.09 -10.83 42.18
N THR A 111 -21.19 -11.48 42.62
CA THR A 111 -22.51 -10.97 43.10
C THR A 111 -23.39 -10.07 42.22
N SER A 112 -24.62 -10.46 41.86
CA SER A 112 -25.88 -10.62 42.64
C SER A 112 -26.70 -9.33 42.78
N ALA A 113 -27.90 -9.32 42.19
CA ALA A 113 -29.12 -8.74 42.77
C ALA A 113 -30.35 -9.30 42.02
N GLU A 114 -31.09 -10.17 42.69
CA GLU A 114 -32.44 -10.59 42.32
C GLU A 114 -33.47 -9.61 42.88
N VAL A 115 -34.58 -9.42 42.16
CA VAL A 115 -35.91 -9.32 42.81
C VAL A 115 -36.99 -9.88 41.88
N VAL A 116 -37.79 -10.75 42.46
CA VAL A 116 -38.97 -11.50 41.97
C VAL A 116 -40.18 -10.59 41.69
N ASP A 117 -41.08 -10.95 40.77
CA ASP A 117 -42.34 -11.66 41.11
C ASP A 117 -43.43 -11.65 39.99
N SER A 118 -44.01 -12.84 39.83
CA SER A 118 -45.37 -13.27 39.46
C SER A 118 -46.12 -12.93 38.13
N ILE A 119 -46.73 -14.01 37.65
CA ILE A 119 -47.55 -14.27 36.46
C ILE A 119 -49.00 -13.81 36.65
N THR A 120 -49.66 -13.28 35.61
CA THR A 120 -51.05 -13.64 35.27
C THR A 120 -51.40 -13.32 33.82
N VAL A 121 -52.06 -14.28 33.15
CA VAL A 121 -52.59 -14.20 31.78
C VAL A 121 -54.10 -13.96 31.87
N ILE A 122 -54.63 -12.86 31.33
CA ILE A 122 -56.03 -12.75 30.85
C ILE A 122 -56.09 -11.77 29.66
N ALA A 123 -56.62 -12.27 28.55
CA ALA A 123 -56.97 -11.51 27.35
C ALA A 123 -58.35 -10.84 27.52
N LEU A 124 -58.55 -9.63 26.97
CA LEU A 124 -59.66 -9.30 26.06
C LEU A 124 -59.58 -7.84 25.55
N SER A 125 -59.45 -7.75 24.24
CA SER A 125 -59.87 -6.74 23.26
C SER A 125 -60.48 -5.41 23.73
N SER A 126 -59.89 -4.30 23.28
CA SER A 126 -60.64 -3.19 22.68
C SER A 126 -59.76 -2.36 21.75
N SER A 127 -60.25 -2.25 20.52
CA SER A 127 -59.79 -1.42 19.41
C SER A 127 -59.64 0.06 19.78
N LEU A 128 -58.63 0.73 19.21
CA LEU A 128 -58.72 2.09 18.63
C LEU A 128 -57.36 2.45 17.99
N SER A 129 -57.37 2.49 16.65
CA SER A 129 -56.61 3.38 15.77
C SER A 129 -55.24 3.90 16.26
N ALA A 130 -54.17 3.16 15.98
CA ALA A 130 -52.81 3.67 16.11
C ALA A 130 -52.41 4.48 14.85
N PRO A 131 -51.94 5.73 14.98
CA PRO A 131 -51.49 6.53 13.86
C PRO A 131 -50.22 5.89 13.26
N SER A 132 -50.18 5.84 11.94
CA SER A 132 -49.03 5.40 11.14
C SER A 132 -47.74 5.92 11.75
N SER A 133 -46.93 4.99 12.31
CA SER A 133 -45.58 5.32 12.71
C SER A 133 -44.88 5.95 11.51
N PRO A 134 -44.22 7.11 11.65
CA PRO A 134 -43.38 7.60 10.57
C PRO A 134 -42.35 6.51 10.31
N LEU A 135 -42.33 6.02 9.07
CA LEU A 135 -41.27 5.17 8.55
C LEU A 135 -39.96 5.81 9.02
N ARG A 136 -39.30 5.16 9.99
CA ARG A 136 -37.93 5.47 10.35
C ARG A 136 -37.19 5.51 9.02
N PRO A 137 -36.58 6.64 8.60
CA PRO A 137 -35.76 6.62 7.42
C PRO A 137 -34.76 5.51 7.67
N SER A 138 -34.85 4.44 6.88
CA SER A 138 -33.83 3.39 6.92
C SER A 138 -32.54 4.14 6.79
N SER A 139 -31.70 4.11 7.83
CA SER A 139 -30.36 4.69 7.77
C SER A 139 -29.80 4.27 6.41
N PRO A 140 -29.41 5.22 5.53
CA PRO A 140 -28.92 4.85 4.21
C PRO A 140 -27.85 3.80 4.48
N LEU A 141 -28.06 2.58 3.98
CA LEU A 141 -27.11 1.50 4.20
C LEU A 141 -25.86 1.92 3.44
N ILE A 142 -24.93 2.59 4.13
CA ILE A 142 -23.67 3.02 3.54
C ILE A 142 -22.99 1.73 3.06
N ARG A 143 -22.62 1.70 1.78
CA ARG A 143 -22.03 0.50 1.20
C ARG A 143 -20.65 0.24 1.79
N TYR A 144 -20.26 -1.03 1.87
CA TYR A 144 -18.95 -1.44 2.39
C TYR A 144 -17.81 -0.75 1.64
N ASN A 145 -17.93 -0.66 0.32
CA ASN A 145 -16.98 -0.01 -0.58
C ASN A 145 -17.23 1.48 -0.78
N ASP A 146 -18.13 2.10 -0.01
CA ASP A 146 -18.33 3.55 -0.06
C ASP A 146 -17.09 4.28 0.48
N PRO A 147 -16.52 5.25 -0.27
CA PRO A 147 -15.32 5.99 0.15
C PRO A 147 -15.43 6.69 1.50
N GLN A 148 -16.62 7.18 1.89
CA GLN A 148 -16.80 7.82 3.20
C GLN A 148 -16.80 6.77 4.31
N ALA A 149 -17.45 5.62 4.11
CA ALA A 149 -17.35 4.50 5.05
C ALA A 149 -15.92 3.98 5.18
N ILE A 150 -15.18 3.88 4.07
CA ILE A 150 -13.76 3.49 4.09
C ILE A 150 -12.95 4.45 4.96
N TYR A 151 -13.11 5.75 4.76
CA TYR A 151 -12.41 6.75 5.57
C TYR A 151 -12.81 6.71 7.05
N GLN A 152 -14.09 6.52 7.37
CA GLN A 152 -14.54 6.37 8.76
C GLN A 152 -13.86 5.18 9.45
N ARG A 153 -13.84 4.01 8.80
CA ARG A 153 -13.15 2.82 9.32
C ARG A 153 -11.66 3.06 9.55
N TYR A 154 -11.03 3.78 8.62
CA TYR A 154 -9.62 4.16 8.77
C TYR A 154 -9.38 5.02 10.02
N VAL A 155 -10.24 6.02 10.25
CA VAL A 155 -10.15 6.88 11.44
C VAL A 155 -10.34 6.05 12.71
N ASP A 156 -11.35 5.18 12.76
CA ASP A 156 -11.62 4.34 13.93
C ASP A 156 -10.44 3.44 14.29
N VAL A 157 -9.87 2.74 13.31
CA VAL A 157 -8.72 1.85 13.52
C VAL A 157 -7.50 2.64 13.95
N ARG A 158 -7.23 3.79 13.32
CA ARG A 158 -6.13 4.67 13.70
C ARG A 158 -6.29 5.22 15.12
N GLU A 159 -7.50 5.62 15.49
CA GLU A 159 -7.80 6.09 16.84
C GLU A 159 -7.66 4.97 17.88
N ALA A 160 -8.09 3.76 17.56
CA ALA A 160 -7.86 2.59 18.40
C ALA A 160 -6.36 2.33 18.59
N TRP A 161 -5.58 2.41 17.51
CA TRP A 161 -4.13 2.30 17.56
C TRP A 161 -3.51 3.42 18.42
N TYR A 162 -3.97 4.67 18.28
CA TYR A 162 -3.55 5.79 19.13
C TYR A 162 -3.88 5.58 20.61
N LYS A 163 -5.03 4.99 20.94
CA LYS A 163 -5.42 4.70 22.33
C LYS A 163 -4.56 3.59 22.94
N ALA A 164 -4.14 2.60 22.13
CA ALA A 164 -3.27 1.51 22.56
C ALA A 164 -1.80 1.92 22.75
N GLN A 165 -1.39 3.10 22.25
CA GLN A 165 0.00 3.55 22.38
C GLN A 165 0.39 3.87 23.84
N PRO A 166 1.62 3.54 24.26
CA PRO A 166 2.15 3.92 25.57
C PRO A 166 2.07 5.42 25.84
N ARG A 167 1.99 5.80 27.11
CA ARG A 167 2.06 7.22 27.52
C ARG A 167 3.40 7.81 27.08
N GLY A 168 3.35 8.99 26.47
CA GLY A 168 4.52 9.68 25.91
C GLY A 168 4.91 9.22 24.50
N SER A 169 4.22 8.22 23.92
CA SER A 169 4.40 7.87 22.51
C SER A 169 3.90 9.01 21.62
N ILE A 170 4.67 9.30 20.57
CA ILE A 170 4.28 10.26 19.53
C ILE A 170 3.13 9.62 18.73
N LYS A 171 2.04 10.36 18.51
CA LYS A 171 0.87 9.84 17.78
C LYS A 171 0.74 10.61 16.47
N THR A 172 1.35 10.07 15.41
CA THR A 172 1.27 10.65 14.06
C THR A 172 0.77 9.64 13.05
N ASN A 173 0.15 10.13 11.99
CA ASN A 173 -0.39 9.27 10.94
C ASN A 173 0.70 8.44 10.25
N GLN A 174 1.92 8.99 10.12
CA GLN A 174 3.06 8.29 9.56
C GLN A 174 3.50 7.11 10.44
N GLN A 175 3.44 7.25 11.77
CA GLN A 175 3.79 6.16 12.66
C GLN A 175 2.74 5.05 12.63
N TYR A 176 1.46 5.42 12.56
CA TYR A 176 0.38 4.45 12.34
C TYR A 176 0.62 3.66 11.04
N GLN A 177 0.81 4.34 9.90
CA GLN A 177 1.07 3.68 8.61
C GLN A 177 2.29 2.76 8.67
N LYS A 178 3.40 3.22 9.26
CA LYS A 178 4.60 2.40 9.44
C LYS A 178 4.35 1.16 10.31
N ALA A 179 3.54 1.29 11.35
CA ALA A 179 3.25 0.17 12.27
C ALA A 179 2.43 -0.94 11.60
N ILE A 180 1.57 -0.61 10.64
CA ILE A 180 0.76 -1.58 9.90
C ILE A 180 1.33 -1.91 8.51
N GLY A 181 2.59 -1.55 8.25
CA GLY A 181 3.30 -1.91 7.01
C GLY A 181 2.85 -1.15 5.76
N LEU A 182 2.10 -0.05 5.91
CA LEU A 182 1.63 0.74 4.78
C LEU A 182 2.70 1.71 4.26
N PRO A 183 2.68 2.03 2.95
CA PRO A 183 3.53 3.08 2.40
C PRO A 183 3.35 4.40 3.13
N ALA A 184 4.45 5.00 3.58
CA ALA A 184 4.41 6.30 4.27
C ALA A 184 3.97 7.46 3.36
N ARG A 185 4.06 7.28 2.04
CA ARG A 185 3.64 8.23 1.01
C ARG A 185 3.15 7.49 -0.23
N TYR A 186 2.06 7.99 -0.79
CA TYR A 186 1.63 7.68 -2.15
C TYR A 186 2.12 8.77 -3.10
N ASP A 187 2.42 8.38 -4.34
CA ASP A 187 2.76 9.29 -5.42
C ASP A 187 1.50 9.94 -6.00
N GLU A 188 1.69 11.01 -6.79
CA GLU A 188 0.56 11.76 -7.33
C GLU A 188 -0.31 10.93 -8.28
N ARG A 189 0.27 9.96 -9.01
CA ARG A 189 -0.51 9.12 -9.94
C ARG A 189 -1.48 8.21 -9.19
N SER A 190 -1.08 7.73 -8.01
CA SER A 190 -1.98 6.96 -7.14
C SER A 190 -3.19 7.80 -6.71
N PHE A 191 -2.97 9.10 -6.43
CA PHE A 191 -4.06 10.03 -6.10
C PHE A 191 -4.93 10.38 -7.31
N GLU A 192 -4.35 10.52 -8.51
CA GLU A 192 -5.12 10.73 -9.74
C GLU A 192 -5.98 9.50 -10.06
N TRP A 193 -5.40 8.30 -9.97
CA TRP A 193 -6.10 7.05 -10.22
C TRP A 193 -7.32 6.87 -9.30
N CYS A 194 -7.17 7.18 -8.00
CA CYS A 194 -8.29 7.07 -7.07
C CYS A 194 -9.40 8.10 -7.33
N LEU A 195 -9.11 9.21 -8.00
CA LEU A 195 -10.14 10.22 -8.32
C LEU A 195 -10.83 9.98 -9.66
N ASP A 196 -10.09 9.54 -10.67
CA ASP A 196 -10.59 9.44 -12.05
C ASP A 196 -11.11 8.03 -12.39
N TYR A 197 -10.51 6.97 -11.83
CA TYR A 197 -10.81 5.59 -12.20
C TYR A 197 -11.45 4.76 -11.09
N SER A 198 -11.22 5.11 -9.82
CA SER A 198 -11.79 4.36 -8.69
C SER A 198 -13.18 4.87 -8.25
N GLN A 199 -13.77 4.18 -7.27
CA GLN A 199 -15.10 4.52 -6.75
C GLN A 199 -15.16 5.82 -5.92
N MET A 200 -14.05 6.54 -5.70
CA MET A 200 -14.10 7.85 -5.00
C MET A 200 -14.72 8.95 -5.84
N GLY A 201 -14.52 8.92 -7.16
CA GLY A 201 -14.89 10.00 -8.06
C GLY A 201 -14.16 11.33 -7.77
N LYS A 202 -14.40 12.34 -8.60
CA LYS A 202 -13.66 13.61 -8.55
C LYS A 202 -13.90 14.44 -7.28
N ARG A 203 -15.08 14.32 -6.68
CA ARG A 203 -15.51 15.11 -5.52
C ARG A 203 -16.30 14.24 -4.55
N CYS A 204 -16.13 14.49 -3.26
CA CYS A 204 -16.98 13.89 -2.24
C CYS A 204 -18.32 14.64 -2.15
N THR A 205 -19.40 13.90 -1.99
CA THR A 205 -20.74 14.46 -1.73
C THR A 205 -21.03 14.30 -0.25
N ASN A 206 -20.97 15.39 0.51
CA ASN A 206 -21.48 15.39 1.89
C ASN A 206 -22.86 16.08 1.93
N SER A 207 -23.52 16.08 3.09
CA SER A 207 -24.80 16.77 3.28
C SER A 207 -24.75 18.27 3.01
N THR A 208 -23.55 18.87 2.98
CA THR A 208 -23.30 20.30 2.76
C THR A 208 -23.06 20.62 1.28
N GLY A 209 -22.72 19.63 0.45
CA GLY A 209 -22.50 19.78 -0.99
C GLY A 209 -21.26 19.03 -1.50
N PRO A 210 -20.91 19.23 -2.79
CA PRO A 210 -19.72 18.64 -3.38
C PRO A 210 -18.45 19.33 -2.89
N ARG A 211 -17.50 18.57 -2.34
CA ARG A 211 -16.20 19.03 -1.81
C ARG A 211 -15.05 18.23 -2.42
N GLU A 212 -13.85 18.81 -2.43
CA GLU A 212 -12.62 18.10 -2.81
C GLU A 212 -12.20 17.08 -1.75
N TRP A 213 -11.77 15.90 -2.19
CA TRP A 213 -11.19 14.88 -1.33
C TRP A 213 -9.89 15.38 -0.71
N THR A 214 -9.78 15.27 0.61
CA THR A 214 -8.53 15.52 1.32
C THR A 214 -7.51 14.43 1.03
N LYS A 215 -6.24 14.78 1.20
CA LYS A 215 -5.13 13.83 1.06
C LYS A 215 -5.32 12.60 1.95
N GLU A 216 -5.80 12.78 3.17
CA GLU A 216 -6.02 11.68 4.10
C GLU A 216 -7.14 10.74 3.64
N GLU A 217 -8.27 11.28 3.17
CA GLU A 217 -9.35 10.48 2.59
C GLU A 217 -8.84 9.67 1.38
N LYS A 218 -8.04 10.28 0.50
CA LYS A 218 -7.43 9.57 -0.64
C LYS A 218 -6.47 8.47 -0.20
N MET A 219 -5.60 8.74 0.80
CA MET A 219 -4.69 7.73 1.34
C MET A 219 -5.45 6.58 2.00
N ALA A 220 -6.51 6.87 2.77
CA ALA A 220 -7.34 5.85 3.39
C ALA A 220 -8.00 4.92 2.36
N TYR A 221 -8.45 5.48 1.23
CA TYR A 221 -8.96 4.67 0.13
C TYR A 221 -7.87 3.77 -0.47
N LEU A 222 -6.68 4.32 -0.77
CA LEU A 222 -5.57 3.53 -1.34
C LEU A 222 -5.09 2.43 -0.39
N ASP A 223 -5.05 2.72 0.92
CA ASP A 223 -4.74 1.75 1.97
C ASP A 223 -5.77 0.60 1.98
N TRP A 224 -7.06 0.93 1.87
CA TRP A 224 -8.14 -0.06 1.78
C TRP A 224 -8.11 -0.85 0.48
N ASP A 225 -7.90 -0.20 -0.67
CA ASP A 225 -7.87 -0.83 -1.99
C ASP A 225 -6.73 -1.86 -2.10
N ARG A 226 -5.54 -1.51 -1.58
CA ARG A 226 -4.42 -2.45 -1.45
C ARG A 226 -4.78 -3.65 -0.58
N ALA A 227 -5.29 -3.40 0.63
CA ALA A 227 -5.64 -4.47 1.56
C ALA A 227 -6.74 -5.39 1.01
N GLU A 228 -7.71 -4.81 0.29
CA GLU A 228 -8.78 -5.54 -0.38
C GLU A 228 -8.23 -6.37 -1.55
N ASN A 229 -7.32 -5.82 -2.35
CA ASN A 229 -6.66 -6.57 -3.42
C ASN A 229 -5.83 -7.75 -2.87
N GLU A 230 -5.08 -7.54 -1.78
CA GLU A 230 -4.34 -8.62 -1.10
C GLU A 230 -5.29 -9.69 -0.54
N ARG A 231 -6.45 -9.31 0.02
CA ARG A 231 -7.48 -10.26 0.50
C ARG A 231 -8.05 -11.08 -0.66
N VAL A 232 -8.37 -10.41 -1.76
CA VAL A 232 -8.93 -11.05 -2.96
C VAL A 232 -7.89 -11.99 -3.59
N GLU A 233 -6.63 -11.58 -3.69
CA GLU A 233 -5.52 -12.43 -4.16
C GLU A 233 -5.32 -13.65 -3.25
N ALA A 234 -5.35 -13.48 -1.92
CA ALA A 234 -5.27 -14.59 -0.97
C ALA A 234 -6.46 -15.55 -1.13
N LEU A 235 -7.68 -15.03 -1.31
CA LEU A 235 -8.87 -15.84 -1.57
C LEU A 235 -8.73 -16.67 -2.86
N TYR A 236 -8.15 -16.09 -3.91
CA TYR A 236 -7.86 -16.79 -5.17
C TYR A 236 -6.76 -17.85 -5.03
N ALA A 237 -5.75 -17.60 -4.17
CA ALA A 237 -4.71 -18.58 -3.89
C ALA A 237 -5.25 -19.81 -3.13
N GLU A 238 -6.15 -19.59 -2.16
CA GLU A 238 -6.83 -20.67 -1.43
C GLU A 238 -7.88 -21.40 -2.28
N ASN A 239 -8.55 -20.68 -3.18
CA ASN A 239 -9.60 -21.22 -4.05
C ASN A 239 -9.25 -21.02 -5.53
N PRO A 240 -8.25 -21.73 -6.07
CA PRO A 240 -7.88 -21.62 -7.46
C PRO A 240 -9.10 -21.84 -8.37
N LEU A 241 -9.32 -20.90 -9.28
CA LEU A 241 -10.33 -21.07 -10.33
C LEU A 241 -9.92 -22.27 -11.18
N ASP A 242 -10.84 -23.22 -11.42
CA ASP A 242 -10.61 -24.30 -12.36
C ASP A 242 -10.86 -23.72 -13.76
N PRO A 243 -9.83 -23.56 -14.60
CA PRO A 243 -9.97 -22.89 -15.89
C PRO A 243 -10.83 -23.68 -16.87
N GLY A 244 -11.11 -24.96 -16.61
CA GLY A 244 -11.83 -25.85 -17.55
C GLY A 244 -13.35 -25.95 -17.37
N ARG A 245 -13.93 -25.47 -16.27
CA ARG A 245 -15.34 -25.79 -15.92
C ARG A 245 -16.26 -24.63 -15.55
N ARG A 246 -15.74 -23.41 -15.37
CA ARG A 246 -16.55 -22.27 -14.87
C ARG A 246 -16.67 -21.17 -15.92
N GLY A 247 -17.91 -20.82 -16.25
CA GLY A 247 -18.20 -19.73 -17.18
C GLY A 247 -18.09 -18.35 -16.51
N VAL A 248 -18.07 -17.28 -17.31
CA VAL A 248 -18.05 -15.88 -16.82
C VAL A 248 -19.15 -15.60 -15.79
N GLY A 249 -20.32 -16.23 -15.92
CA GLY A 249 -21.42 -16.08 -14.96
C GLY A 249 -21.10 -16.59 -13.55
N ASP A 250 -20.29 -17.63 -13.40
CA ASP A 250 -19.89 -18.14 -12.07
C ASP A 250 -18.90 -17.19 -11.39
N ILE A 251 -18.06 -16.50 -12.18
CA ILE A 251 -17.12 -15.49 -11.69
C ILE A 251 -17.92 -14.31 -11.11
N TRP A 252 -18.91 -13.79 -11.84
CA TRP A 252 -19.77 -12.71 -11.35
C TRP A 252 -20.55 -13.11 -10.10
N ARG A 253 -21.09 -14.33 -10.06
CA ARG A 253 -21.81 -14.83 -8.87
C ARG A 253 -20.90 -14.87 -7.63
N ARG A 254 -19.66 -15.31 -7.79
CA ARG A 254 -18.67 -15.30 -6.69
C ARG A 254 -18.34 -13.89 -6.23
N ILE A 255 -18.18 -12.95 -7.16
CA ILE A 255 -17.97 -11.54 -6.85
C ILE A 255 -19.18 -10.98 -6.08
N GLU A 256 -20.41 -11.28 -6.50
CA GLU A 256 -21.63 -10.84 -5.83
C GLU A 256 -21.77 -11.45 -4.44
N ASP A 257 -21.49 -12.75 -4.30
CA ASP A 257 -21.51 -13.45 -3.02
C ASP A 257 -20.48 -12.88 -2.05
N ASP A 258 -19.25 -12.63 -2.51
CA ASP A 258 -18.19 -11.99 -1.72
C ASP A 258 -18.57 -10.57 -1.29
N ASN A 259 -19.07 -9.74 -2.22
CA ASN A 259 -19.60 -8.41 -1.89
C ASN A 259 -20.72 -8.47 -0.86
N ARG A 260 -21.65 -9.43 -0.98
CA ARG A 260 -22.75 -9.62 -0.01
C ARG A 260 -22.21 -10.01 1.36
N VAL A 261 -21.20 -10.88 1.42
CA VAL A 261 -20.53 -11.26 2.66
C VAL A 261 -19.86 -10.04 3.29
N GLN A 262 -19.04 -9.29 2.54
CA GLN A 262 -18.37 -8.08 3.07
C GLN A 262 -19.36 -7.03 3.57
N GLN A 263 -20.43 -6.77 2.81
CA GLN A 263 -21.50 -5.87 3.25
C GLN A 263 -22.16 -6.36 4.54
N SER A 264 -22.41 -7.67 4.66
CA SER A 264 -23.03 -8.23 5.86
C SER A 264 -22.13 -8.14 7.10
N LEU A 265 -20.83 -8.32 6.94
CA LEU A 265 -19.84 -8.17 8.02
C LEU A 265 -19.77 -6.70 8.46
N TYR A 266 -19.79 -5.78 7.51
CA TYR A 266 -19.81 -4.35 7.79
C TYR A 266 -21.09 -3.92 8.53
N SER A 267 -22.27 -4.34 8.07
CA SER A 267 -23.54 -3.95 8.68
C SER A 267 -23.83 -4.59 10.05
N ARG A 268 -23.01 -5.55 10.50
CA ARG A 268 -23.13 -6.19 11.83
C ARG A 268 -22.24 -5.57 12.91
N ARG A 269 -21.31 -4.70 12.53
CA ARG A 269 -20.41 -3.99 13.44
C ARG A 269 -21.08 -2.72 13.96
#